data_AF-A0A838HB23-F1
#
_entry.id   AF-A0A838HB23-F1
#
_cell.length_a   1.000
_cell.length_b   1.000
_cell.length_c   1.000
_cell.angle_alpha   90.00
_cell.angle_beta   90.00
_cell.angle_gamma   90.00
#
_symmetry.space_group_name_H-M   'P 1'
#
loop_
_entity.id
_entity.type
_entity.pdbx_description
1 polymer ?
#
loop_
_entity_poly.entity_id
_entity_poly.type
_entity_poly.pdbx_seq_one_letter_code
_entity_poly.pdbx_strand_id
1 'polypeptide(L)'
;MNVLALQLRRVGDILMTTPALRALKARFPQAEVTYVCDGAYSPVLRAHECVDTLVPYRSGSGLREHLRLVATLRQREFDLALDFESSAVTAMLAAGSGASRRIGFGQRHGYA
;
A
#
# COMPACT_ATOMS: atom_id res chain seq x y z
N MET A 1 0.90 3.06 15.08
CA MET A 1 -0.18 2.82 14.10
C MET A 1 0.49 2.38 12.82
N ASN A 2 0.19 1.18 12.35
CA ASN A 2 0.81 0.58 11.19
C ASN A 2 -0.12 0.74 9.98
N VAL A 3 0.38 1.43 8.96
CA VAL A 3 -0.41 1.78 7.77
C VAL A 3 0.19 1.10 6.54
N LEU A 4 -0.67 0.40 5.81
CA LEU A 4 -0.38 -0.14 4.49
C LEU A 4 -0.88 0.84 3.43
N ALA A 5 -0.01 1.31 2.55
CA ALA A 5 -0.37 2.12 1.38
C ALA A 5 -0.17 1.30 0.09
N LEU A 6 -1.19 1.23 -0.75
CA LEU A 6 -1.19 0.45 -1.98
C LEU A 6 -1.35 1.37 -3.20
N GLN A 7 -0.33 1.37 -4.05
CA GLN A 7 -0.36 1.95 -5.39
C GLN A 7 0.71 1.23 -6.21
N LEU A 8 0.29 0.23 -7.01
CA LEU A 8 1.23 -0.71 -7.59
C LEU A 8 1.96 -0.11 -8.79
N ARG A 9 1.33 0.78 -9.55
CA ARG A 9 1.83 1.15 -10.89
C ARG A 9 1.93 2.66 -11.07
N ARG A 10 2.71 3.02 -12.09
CA ARG A 10 2.88 4.37 -12.64
C ARG A 10 3.48 5.36 -11.64
N VAL A 11 4.66 5.86 -11.96
CA VAL A 11 5.34 6.87 -11.13
C VAL A 11 4.49 8.11 -10.84
N GLY A 12 3.68 8.56 -11.82
CA GLY A 12 2.78 9.70 -11.65
C GLY A 12 1.77 9.47 -10.52
N ASP A 13 1.08 8.33 -10.54
CA ASP A 13 0.06 8.00 -9.55
C ASP A 13 0.67 7.80 -8.16
N ILE A 14 1.87 7.19 -8.09
CA ILE A 14 2.66 7.08 -6.86
C ILE A 14 2.95 8.45 -6.25
N LEU A 15 3.45 9.40 -7.05
CA LEU A 15 3.75 10.75 -6.57
C LEU A 15 2.49 11.47 -6.07
N MET A 16 1.34 11.25 -6.71
CA MET A 16 0.07 11.84 -6.29
C MET A 16 -0.45 11.30 -4.95
N THR A 17 0.06 10.15 -4.46
CA THR A 17 -0.29 9.65 -3.11
C THR A 17 0.49 10.35 -1.99
N THR A 18 1.63 10.98 -2.29
CA THR A 18 2.53 11.55 -1.28
C THR A 18 1.91 12.64 -0.40
N PRO A 19 1.04 13.55 -0.90
CA PRO A 19 0.39 14.54 -0.04
C PRO A 19 -0.55 13.89 1.00
N ALA A 20 -1.21 12.78 0.63
CA ALA A 20 -2.05 12.02 1.56
C ALA A 20 -1.21 11.37 2.66
N LEU A 21 -0.04 10.82 2.33
CA LEU A 21 0.90 10.27 3.32
C LEU A 21 1.46 11.37 4.25
N ARG A 22 1.74 12.55 3.71
CA ARG A 22 2.17 13.70 4.52
C ARG A 22 1.09 14.13 5.50
N ALA A 23 -0.16 14.25 5.04
CA ALA A 23 -1.29 14.58 5.91
C ALA A 23 -1.52 13.51 6.98
N LEU A 24 -1.37 12.23 6.63
CA LEU A 24 -1.44 11.11 7.57
C LEU A 24 -0.40 11.24 8.68
N LYS A 25 0.89 11.43 8.33
CA LYS A 25 1.95 11.60 9.33
C LYS A 25 1.82 12.91 10.11
N ALA A 26 1.33 13.99 9.52
CA ALA A 26 1.04 15.23 10.25
C ALA A 26 -0.04 15.01 11.34
N ARG A 27 -1.05 14.18 11.07
CA ARG A 27 -2.12 13.85 12.03
C ARG A 27 -1.72 12.76 13.03
N PHE A 28 -0.88 11.82 12.60
CA PHE A 28 -0.38 10.68 13.36
C PHE A 28 1.15 10.59 13.20
N PRO A 29 1.93 11.40 13.94
CA PRO A 29 3.38 11.50 13.77
C PRO A 29 4.16 10.19 13.95
N GLN A 30 3.61 9.26 14.74
CA GLN A 30 4.19 7.94 15.00
C GLN A 30 3.64 6.84 14.08
N ALA A 31 2.91 7.20 13.01
CA ALA A 31 2.44 6.21 12.06
C ALA A 31 3.60 5.67 11.22
N GLU A 32 3.72 4.35 11.15
CA GLU A 32 4.65 3.66 10.27
C GLU A 32 3.94 3.28 8.97
N VAL A 33 4.45 3.76 7.85
CA VAL A 33 3.88 3.59 6.51
C VAL A 33 4.70 2.55 5.76
N THR A 34 4.09 1.40 5.53
CA THR A 34 4.57 0.43 4.54
C THR A 34 3.89 0.70 3.21
N TYR A 35 4.68 0.96 2.17
CA TYR A 35 4.18 1.24 0.83
C TYR A 35 4.48 0.10 -0.12
N VAL A 36 3.45 -0.38 -0.84
CA VAL A 36 3.59 -1.40 -1.88
C VAL A 36 3.50 -0.74 -3.25
N CYS A 37 4.57 -0.87 -4.04
CA CYS A 37 4.64 -0.39 -5.42
C CYS A 37 5.46 -1.35 -6.27
N ASP A 38 5.33 -1.30 -7.60
CA ASP A 38 6.19 -2.09 -8.48
C ASP A 38 7.67 -1.78 -8.21
N GLY A 39 8.50 -2.82 -8.15
CA GLY A 39 9.93 -2.69 -7.87
C GLY A 39 10.65 -1.70 -8.79
N ALA A 40 10.19 -1.52 -10.02
CA ALA A 40 10.72 -0.53 -10.97
C ALA A 40 10.58 0.92 -10.46
N TYR A 41 9.57 1.21 -9.63
CA TYR A 41 9.31 2.55 -9.09
C TYR A 41 9.82 2.74 -7.65
N SER A 42 10.31 1.67 -7.01
CA SER A 42 10.86 1.72 -5.65
C SER A 42 11.96 2.77 -5.43
N PRO A 43 12.83 3.14 -6.41
CA PRO A 43 13.84 4.18 -6.20
C PRO A 43 13.23 5.58 -5.94
N VAL A 44 12.06 5.87 -6.51
CA VAL A 44 11.40 7.19 -6.39
C VAL A 44 10.91 7.42 -4.96
N LEU A 45 10.49 6.36 -4.27
CA LEU A 45 9.98 6.44 -2.90
C LEU A 45 11.06 6.20 -1.84
N ARG A 46 12.25 5.70 -2.21
CA ARG A 46 13.28 5.30 -1.24
C ARG A 46 13.78 6.44 -0.37
N ALA A 47 13.69 7.68 -0.85
CA ALA A 47 14.08 8.88 -0.12
C ALA A 47 12.89 9.69 0.43
N HIS A 48 11.66 9.19 0.28
CA HIS A 48 10.49 9.96 0.67
C HIS A 48 10.25 9.84 2.18
N GLU A 49 10.31 10.97 2.90
CA GLU A 49 10.18 11.07 4.37
C GLU A 49 8.91 10.42 4.94
N CYS A 50 7.86 10.32 4.14
CA CYS A 50 6.59 9.74 4.57
C CYS A 50 6.46 8.21 4.38
N VAL A 51 7.51 7.53 3.90
CA VAL A 51 7.50 6.08 3.67
C VAL A 51 8.62 5.43 4.49
N ASP A 52 8.25 4.62 5.48
CA ASP A 52 9.19 3.97 6.38
C ASP A 52 9.67 2.62 5.85
N THR A 53 8.80 1.91 5.12
CA THR A 53 9.13 0.63 4.49
C THR A 53 8.58 0.56 3.07
N LEU A 54 9.42 0.11 2.13
CA LEU A 54 8.99 -0.25 0.78
C LEU A 54 8.92 -1.76 0.61
N VAL A 55 7.78 -2.24 0.12
CA VAL A 55 7.59 -3.65 -0.26
C VAL A 55 7.40 -3.72 -1.77
N PRO A 56 8.38 -4.25 -2.53
CA PRO A 56 8.29 -4.30 -3.98
C PRO A 56 7.24 -5.31 -4.43
N TYR A 57 6.32 -4.87 -5.27
CA TYR A 57 5.44 -5.69 -6.08
C TYR A 57 6.13 -6.04 -7.41
N ARG A 58 5.84 -7.21 -7.96
CA ARG A 58 6.32 -7.62 -9.30
C ARG A 58 5.13 -7.74 -10.24
N SER A 59 5.00 -6.82 -11.20
CA SER A 59 3.97 -6.94 -12.24
C SER A 59 4.17 -8.19 -13.08
N GLY A 60 3.05 -8.79 -13.54
CA GLY A 60 3.08 -10.04 -14.32
C GLY A 60 3.37 -11.30 -13.49
N SER A 61 3.50 -11.17 -12.17
CA SER A 61 3.68 -12.32 -11.27
C SER A 61 2.38 -13.11 -11.10
N GLY A 62 2.52 -14.42 -10.90
CA GLY A 62 1.40 -15.33 -10.75
C GLY A 62 0.76 -15.31 -9.36
N LEU A 63 -0.27 -16.13 -9.19
CA LEU A 63 -1.02 -16.24 -7.93
C LEU A 63 -0.11 -16.61 -6.73
N ARG A 64 0.94 -17.43 -6.96
CA ARG A 64 1.87 -17.84 -5.91
C ARG A 64 2.64 -16.66 -5.32
N GLU A 65 3.12 -15.73 -6.15
CA GLU A 65 3.78 -14.52 -5.69
C GLU A 65 2.82 -13.59 -4.94
N HIS A 66 1.58 -13.48 -5.40
CA HIS A 66 0.58 -12.68 -4.68
C HIS A 66 0.28 -13.25 -3.30
N LEU A 67 0.13 -14.58 -3.18
CA LEU A 67 -0.07 -15.24 -1.89
C LEU A 67 1.14 -15.08 -0.96
N ARG A 68 2.36 -15.15 -1.49
CA ARG A 68 3.58 -14.85 -0.71
C ARG A 68 3.57 -13.41 -0.21
N LEU A 69 3.23 -12.46 -1.07
CA LEU A 69 3.14 -11.06 -0.68
C LEU A 69 2.07 -10.84 0.40
N VAL A 70 0.90 -11.46 0.26
CA VAL A 70 -0.15 -11.44 1.30
C VAL A 70 0.39 -11.99 2.62
N ALA A 71 1.08 -13.12 2.61
CA ALA A 71 1.67 -13.70 3.83
C ALA A 71 2.69 -12.76 4.48
N THR A 72 3.54 -12.10 3.69
CA THR A 72 4.48 -11.09 4.17
C THR A 72 3.77 -9.88 4.77
N LEU A 73 2.71 -9.37 4.13
CA LEU A 73 1.95 -8.24 4.62
C LEU A 73 1.21 -8.58 5.92
N ARG A 74 0.66 -9.80 6.01
CA ARG A 74 -0.09 -10.26 7.20
C ARG A 74 0.74 -10.31 8.48
N GLN A 75 2.06 -10.51 8.36
CA GLN A 75 2.98 -10.54 9.51
C GLN A 75 3.28 -9.14 10.08
N ARG A 76 2.82 -8.06 9.43
CA ARG A 76 3.13 -6.67 9.83
C ARG A 76 2.02 -6.00 10.64
N GLU A 77 0.94 -6.72 10.95
CA GLU A 77 -0.13 -6.27 11.87
C GLU A 77 -0.62 -4.84 11.58
N PHE A 78 -1.16 -4.62 10.37
CA PHE A 78 -1.64 -3.31 9.97
C PHE A 78 -2.93 -2.90 10.69
N ASP A 79 -3.03 -1.65 11.10
CA ASP A 79 -4.27 -1.06 11.62
C ASP A 79 -5.16 -0.57 10.47
N LEU A 80 -4.53 -0.02 9.43
CA LEU A 80 -5.17 0.65 8.31
C LEU A 80 -4.51 0.26 6.99
N ALA A 81 -5.32 -0.09 5.99
CA ALA A 81 -4.88 -0.14 4.60
C ALA A 81 -5.55 0.97 3.78
N LEU A 82 -4.73 1.75 3.08
CA LEU A 82 -5.11 2.79 2.13
C LEU A 82 -4.87 2.27 0.71
N ASP A 83 -5.94 2.01 -0.02
CA ASP A 83 -5.91 1.56 -1.41
C ASP A 83 -6.14 2.73 -2.37
N PHE A 84 -5.04 3.29 -2.89
CA PHE A 84 -5.07 4.41 -3.84
C PHE A 84 -5.33 3.96 -5.28
N GLU A 85 -5.22 2.66 -5.59
CA GLU A 85 -5.44 2.12 -6.96
C GLU A 85 -6.84 1.53 -7.12
N SER A 86 -7.40 0.94 -6.06
CA SER A 86 -8.73 0.30 -6.04
C SER A 86 -8.91 -0.77 -7.12
N SER A 87 -7.84 -1.52 -7.41
CA SER A 87 -7.83 -2.66 -8.33
C SER A 87 -8.20 -3.97 -7.62
N ALA A 88 -8.51 -5.02 -8.38
CA ALA A 88 -8.74 -6.36 -7.79
C ALA A 88 -7.51 -6.89 -7.03
N VAL A 89 -6.30 -6.58 -7.51
CA VAL A 89 -5.06 -7.01 -6.86
C VAL A 89 -4.86 -6.26 -5.55
N THR A 90 -4.99 -4.93 -5.55
CA THR A 90 -4.84 -4.13 -4.32
C THR A 90 -5.93 -4.42 -3.31
N ALA A 91 -7.18 -4.66 -3.73
CA ALA A 91 -8.26 -5.11 -2.86
C ALA A 91 -7.92 -6.45 -2.19
N MET A 92 -7.41 -7.43 -2.94
CA MET A 92 -6.94 -8.71 -2.40
C MET A 92 -5.77 -8.53 -1.43
N LEU A 93 -4.78 -7.69 -1.76
CA LEU A 93 -3.65 -7.40 -0.86
C LEU A 93 -4.13 -6.72 0.43
N ALA A 94 -5.03 -5.74 0.33
CA ALA A 94 -5.60 -5.04 1.47
C ALA A 94 -6.38 -6.00 2.38
N ALA A 95 -7.26 -6.85 1.83
CA ALA A 95 -7.97 -7.85 2.61
C ALA A 95 -7.04 -8.91 3.22
N GLY A 96 -6.10 -9.41 2.43
CA GLY A 96 -5.14 -10.43 2.86
C GLY A 96 -4.16 -9.94 3.93
N SER A 97 -3.87 -8.63 3.95
CA SER A 97 -2.96 -7.99 4.92
C SER A 97 -3.42 -8.09 6.37
N GLY A 98 -4.71 -8.39 6.61
CA GLY A 98 -5.28 -8.42 7.95
C GLY A 98 -5.59 -7.06 8.56
N ALA A 99 -5.49 -5.96 7.79
CA ALA A 99 -5.76 -4.62 8.29
C ALA A 99 -7.17 -4.48 8.88
N SER A 100 -7.28 -3.94 10.09
CA SER A 100 -8.56 -3.76 10.79
C SER A 100 -9.49 -2.82 10.03
N ARG A 101 -8.94 -1.77 9.41
CA ARG A 101 -9.68 -0.85 8.55
C ARG A 101 -9.07 -0.85 7.15
N ARG A 102 -9.92 -0.78 6.13
CA ARG A 102 -9.52 -0.69 4.73
C ARG A 102 -10.29 0.47 4.11
N ILE A 103 -9.59 1.42 3.51
CA ILE A 103 -10.17 2.59 2.85
C ILE A 103 -9.65 2.60 1.42
N GLY A 104 -10.55 2.75 0.45
CA GLY A 104 -10.22 2.89 -0.96
C GLY A 104 -11.25 3.76 -1.67
N PHE A 105 -11.10 3.94 -2.98
CA PHE A 105 -12.09 4.66 -3.77
C PHE A 105 -13.33 3.79 -3.99
N GLY A 106 -14.51 4.42 -3.90
CA GLY A 106 -15.80 3.76 -4.14
C GLY A 106 -16.00 3.44 -5.62
N GLN A 107 -15.43 2.33 -6.10
CA GLN A 107 -15.75 1.70 -7.37
C GLN A 107 -15.69 0.17 -7.20
N ARG A 108 -16.70 -0.54 -7.72
CA ARG A 108 -16.98 -2.00 -7.92
C ARG A 108 -16.26 -3.10 -7.09
N HIS A 109 -15.05 -2.90 -6.56
CA HIS A 109 -14.28 -3.79 -5.69
C HIS A 109 -13.73 -3.10 -4.41
N GLY A 110 -13.97 -1.79 -4.23
CA GLY A 110 -13.53 -1.03 -3.04
C GLY A 110 -14.45 -1.26 -1.82
N TYR A 111 -13.83 -1.42 -0.64
CA TYR A 111 -14.54 -1.58 0.63
C TYR A 111 -15.25 -0.27 1.03
N ALA A 112 -16.50 -0.39 1.49
CA ALA A 112 -17.27 0.68 2.13
C ALA A 112 -16.80 0.93 3.58
#